data_AF-A0A972Y0I6-F1
#
_entry.id   AF-A0A972Y0I6-F1
#
_cell.length_a   1.000
_cell.length_b   1.000
_cell.length_c   1.000
_cell.angle_alpha   90.00
_cell.angle_beta   90.00
_cell.angle_gamma   90.00
#
_symmetry.space_group_name_H-M   'P 1'
#
loop_
_entity.id
_entity.type
_entity.pdbx_description
1 polymer ?
#
loop_
_entity_poly.entity_id
_entity_poly.type
_entity_poly.pdbx_seq_one_letter_code
_entity_poly.pdbx_strand_id
1 'polypeptide(L)'
;MKISNNRLCIMIGVFIIFVSCFEQKPYKEPEIVELPKEAFMIDNRGKEMWFHVKSVNLHRNSALIAIYNEDGYLLDRGRFVLLCYLGENQDHEFIGDLEKQIDYYDGYVIHFKKTNCHLKILRLSNNEKDTL
;
A
#
# COMPACT_ATOMS: atom_id res chain seq x y z
N MET A 1 30.14 43.64 -18.30
CA MET A 1 29.56 43.02 -17.08
C MET A 1 30.42 41.84 -16.70
N LYS A 2 31.37 42.01 -15.76
CA LYS A 2 32.32 40.96 -15.34
C LYS A 2 31.66 40.10 -14.27
N ILE A 3 31.17 38.93 -14.66
CA ILE A 3 30.72 37.91 -13.72
C ILE A 3 31.97 37.39 -13.00
N SER A 4 32.10 37.66 -11.71
CA SER A 4 33.25 37.20 -10.93
C SER A 4 33.20 35.68 -10.80
N ASN A 5 34.31 34.99 -11.11
CA ASN A 5 34.46 33.53 -11.04
C ASN A 5 33.99 32.91 -9.71
N ASN A 6 34.00 33.68 -8.62
CA ASN A 6 33.57 33.24 -7.29
C ASN A 6 32.06 32.97 -7.16
N ARG A 7 31.20 33.61 -7.98
CA ARG A 7 29.74 33.39 -7.95
C ARG A 7 29.30 32.18 -8.80
N LEU A 8 30.11 31.80 -9.79
CA LEU A 8 29.85 30.66 -10.67
C LEU A 8 30.07 29.33 -9.93
N CYS A 9 31.13 29.24 -9.11
CA CYS A 9 31.43 28.04 -8.33
C CYS A 9 30.37 27.72 -7.26
N ILE A 10 29.78 28.74 -6.63
CA ILE A 10 28.74 28.54 -5.59
C ILE A 10 27.46 27.97 -6.20
N MET A 11 27.05 28.46 -7.38
CA MET A 11 25.86 27.96 -8.07
C MET A 11 26.03 26.52 -8.57
N ILE A 12 27.23 26.13 -9.01
CA ILE A 12 27.54 24.76 -9.41
C ILE A 12 27.55 23.81 -8.20
N GLY A 13 28.10 24.26 -7.06
CA GLY A 13 28.14 23.47 -5.83
C GLY A 13 26.75 23.13 -5.27
N VAL A 14 25.80 24.06 -5.35
CA VAL A 14 24.41 23.83 -4.89
C VAL A 14 23.69 22.82 -5.79
N PHE A 15 23.93 22.84 -7.11
CA PHE A 15 23.30 21.92 -8.05
C PHE A 15 23.73 20.47 -7.82
N ILE A 16 25.00 20.23 -7.48
CA ILE A 16 25.54 18.87 -7.24
C ILE A 16 24.91 18.22 -5.99
N ILE A 17 24.62 19.00 -4.95
CA ILE A 17 24.03 18.49 -3.70
C ILE A 17 22.58 17.99 -3.91
N PHE A 18 21.83 18.59 -4.83
CA PHE A 18 20.45 18.17 -5.12
C PHE A 18 20.36 16.87 -5.95
N VAL A 19 21.38 16.50 -6.73
CA VAL A 19 21.34 15.28 -7.56
C VAL A 19 21.67 14.02 -6.73
N SER A 20 22.40 14.15 -5.63
CA SER A 20 22.86 13.02 -4.80
C SER A 20 21.81 12.37 -3.89
N CYS A 21 20.57 12.86 -3.85
CA CYS A 21 19.52 12.31 -2.98
C CYS A 21 18.45 11.46 -3.70
N PHE A 22 18.62 11.14 -4.98
CA PHE A 22 17.76 10.15 -5.63
C PHE A 22 18.29 8.74 -5.37
N GLU A 23 18.08 8.26 -4.15
CA GLU A 23 18.20 6.85 -3.83
C GLU A 23 17.08 6.10 -4.56
N GLN A 24 17.36 5.64 -5.79
CA GLN A 24 16.44 4.78 -6.53
C GLN A 24 16.36 3.46 -5.78
N LYS A 25 15.22 3.20 -5.13
CA LYS A 25 14.96 1.88 -4.55
C LYS A 25 15.14 0.84 -5.65
N PRO A 26 15.87 -0.26 -5.41
CA PRO A 26 16.07 -1.28 -6.42
C PRO A 26 14.70 -1.78 -6.89
N TYR A 27 14.47 -1.70 -8.20
CA TYR A 27 13.28 -2.28 -8.83
C TYR A 27 13.33 -3.79 -8.60
N LYS A 28 12.45 -4.29 -7.74
CA LYS A 28 12.28 -5.72 -7.53
C LYS A 28 11.31 -6.19 -8.61
N GLU A 29 11.78 -7.09 -9.47
CA GLU A 29 10.95 -7.72 -10.50
C GLU A 29 9.72 -8.36 -9.84
N PRO A 30 8.50 -8.09 -10.34
CA PRO A 30 7.28 -8.62 -9.74
C PRO A 30 7.24 -10.15 -9.91
N GLU A 31 7.04 -10.84 -8.79
CA GLU A 31 6.92 -12.30 -8.78
C GLU A 31 5.57 -12.69 -9.40
N ILE A 32 5.60 -13.47 -10.50
CA ILE A 32 4.40 -14.07 -11.07
C ILE A 32 4.00 -15.22 -10.15
N VAL A 33 2.99 -14.97 -9.32
CA VAL A 33 2.37 -15.99 -8.46
C VAL A 33 1.04 -16.37 -9.12
N GLU A 34 0.76 -17.66 -9.24
CA GLU A 34 -0.55 -18.12 -9.72
C GLU A 34 -1.65 -17.57 -8.79
N LEU A 35 -2.66 -16.92 -9.39
CA LEU A 35 -3.73 -16.30 -8.64
C LEU A 35 -4.54 -17.38 -7.89
N PRO A 36 -4.70 -17.26 -6.56
CA PRO A 36 -5.48 -18.23 -5.78
C PRO A 36 -6.94 -18.31 -6.27
N LYS A 37 -7.53 -19.50 -6.23
CA LYS A 37 -8.90 -19.74 -6.73
C LYS A 37 -9.97 -18.98 -5.95
N GLU A 38 -9.68 -18.70 -4.69
CA GLU A 38 -10.55 -17.96 -3.77
C GLU A 38 -10.34 -16.44 -3.86
N ALA A 39 -9.47 -15.97 -4.75
CA ALA A 39 -9.30 -14.54 -4.99
C ALA A 39 -10.54 -13.97 -5.68
N PHE A 40 -10.93 -12.76 -5.27
CA PHE A 40 -12.03 -12.00 -5.87
C PHE A 40 -11.52 -10.69 -6.45
N MET A 41 -12.16 -10.24 -7.53
CA MET A 41 -11.80 -9.00 -8.21
C MET A 41 -12.68 -7.85 -7.73
N ILE A 42 -12.07 -6.69 -7.51
CA ILE A 42 -12.75 -5.43 -7.28
C ILE A 42 -12.37 -4.48 -8.42
N ASP A 43 -13.37 -3.96 -9.13
CA ASP A 43 -13.21 -2.86 -10.09
C ASP A 43 -13.67 -1.56 -9.44
N ASN A 44 -12.78 -0.57 -9.40
CA ASN A 44 -13.14 0.80 -9.11
C ASN A 44 -12.67 1.74 -10.22
N ARG A 45 -13.63 2.19 -11.05
CA ARG A 45 -13.44 3.16 -12.14
C ARG A 45 -12.34 2.73 -13.12
N GLY A 46 -12.31 1.45 -13.49
CA GLY A 46 -11.35 0.89 -14.43
C GLY A 46 -9.99 0.59 -13.81
N LYS A 47 -9.92 0.49 -12.48
CA LYS A 47 -8.77 -0.08 -11.76
C LYS A 47 -9.20 -1.41 -11.19
N GLU A 48 -8.86 -2.48 -11.89
CA GLU A 48 -9.13 -3.85 -11.48
C GLU A 48 -8.00 -4.36 -10.59
N MET A 49 -8.35 -4.87 -9.42
CA MET A 49 -7.41 -5.49 -8.50
C MET A 49 -7.99 -6.77 -7.93
N TRP A 50 -7.14 -7.78 -7.79
CA TRP A 50 -7.52 -9.03 -7.15
C TRP A 50 -7.14 -9.02 -5.67
N PHE A 51 -8.02 -9.54 -4.85
CA PHE A 51 -7.83 -9.68 -3.41
C PHE A 51 -7.97 -11.15 -3.04
N HIS A 52 -7.01 -11.66 -2.27
CA HIS A 52 -7.09 -12.96 -1.65
C HIS A 52 -6.99 -12.83 -0.14
N VAL A 53 -8.08 -13.14 0.55
CA VAL A 53 -8.18 -13.09 2.01
C VAL A 53 -7.86 -14.47 2.58
N LYS A 54 -6.67 -14.63 3.17
CA LYS A 54 -6.24 -15.91 3.77
C LYS A 54 -6.90 -16.18 5.11
N SER A 55 -7.08 -15.14 5.93
CA SER A 55 -7.70 -15.26 7.24
C SER A 55 -8.20 -13.92 7.76
N VAL A 56 -9.24 -13.95 8.59
CA VAL A 56 -9.78 -12.80 9.31
C VAL A 56 -9.71 -13.09 10.81
N ASN A 57 -9.13 -12.17 11.56
CA ASN A 57 -9.14 -12.16 13.02
C ASN A 57 -10.02 -11.01 13.51
N LEU A 58 -11.28 -11.33 13.78
CA LEU A 58 -12.30 -10.38 14.24
C LEU A 58 -11.91 -9.74 15.57
N HIS A 59 -11.34 -10.51 16.50
CA HIS A 59 -10.94 -9.99 17.81
C HIS A 59 -9.86 -8.90 17.70
N ARG A 60 -8.95 -9.03 16.72
CA ARG A 60 -7.90 -8.05 16.45
C ARG A 60 -8.26 -7.06 15.34
N ASN A 61 -9.48 -7.11 14.81
CA ASN A 61 -9.93 -6.37 13.63
C ASN A 61 -8.86 -6.33 12.53
N SER A 62 -8.33 -7.51 12.18
CA SER A 62 -7.25 -7.64 11.21
C SER A 62 -7.49 -8.80 10.26
N ALA A 63 -6.92 -8.73 9.06
CA ALA A 63 -7.00 -9.78 8.06
C ALA A 63 -5.64 -9.99 7.39
N LEU A 64 -5.32 -11.24 7.04
CA LEU A 64 -4.17 -11.57 6.20
C LEU A 64 -4.63 -11.53 4.75
N ILE A 65 -4.15 -10.54 4.00
CA ILE A 65 -4.60 -10.27 2.62
C ILE A 65 -3.38 -10.25 1.69
N ALA A 66 -3.55 -10.80 0.49
CA ALA A 66 -2.69 -10.57 -0.66
C ALA A 66 -3.46 -9.81 -1.73
N ILE A 67 -2.82 -8.83 -2.36
CA ILE A 67 -3.38 -7.93 -3.38
C ILE A 67 -2.57 -8.10 -4.64
N TYR A 68 -3.24 -8.26 -5.78
CA TYR A 68 -2.63 -8.43 -7.09
C TYR A 68 -3.19 -7.39 -8.07
N ASN A 69 -2.40 -7.02 -9.09
CA ASN A 69 -2.89 -6.19 -10.18
C ASN A 69 -3.82 -6.99 -11.11
N GLU A 70 -4.40 -6.33 -12.11
CA GLU A 70 -5.29 -6.94 -13.12
C GLU A 70 -4.72 -8.21 -13.77
N ASP A 71 -3.41 -8.26 -14.02
CA ASP A 71 -2.73 -9.41 -14.62
C ASP A 71 -2.37 -10.54 -13.63
N GLY A 72 -2.62 -10.34 -12.33
CA GLY A 72 -2.31 -11.31 -11.27
C GLY A 72 -0.90 -11.18 -10.66
N TYR A 73 -0.13 -10.13 -10.95
CA TYR A 73 1.13 -9.85 -10.26
C TYR A 73 0.89 -9.39 -8.82
N LEU A 74 1.65 -9.97 -7.88
CA LEU A 74 1.55 -9.61 -6.46
C LEU A 74 2.02 -8.17 -6.22
N LEU A 75 1.13 -7.31 -5.72
CA LEU A 75 1.40 -5.91 -5.38
C LEU A 75 1.75 -5.73 -3.90
N ASP A 76 0.97 -6.33 -3.00
CA ASP A 76 1.24 -6.30 -1.56
C ASP A 76 0.67 -7.54 -0.87
N ARG A 77 1.26 -7.94 0.24
CA ARG A 77 0.79 -9.04 1.07
C ARG A 77 1.18 -8.81 2.51
N GLY A 78 0.23 -8.98 3.42
CA GLY A 78 0.53 -8.93 4.84
C GLY A 78 -0.71 -8.91 5.70
N ARG A 79 -0.48 -8.64 7.00
CA ARG A 79 -1.56 -8.43 7.95
C ARG A 79 -2.02 -6.97 7.84
N PHE A 80 -3.28 -6.78 7.46
CA PHE A 80 -3.92 -5.48 7.47
C PHE A 80 -4.79 -5.33 8.71
N VAL A 81 -4.78 -4.15 9.32
CA VAL A 81 -5.57 -3.83 10.50
C VAL A 81 -6.57 -2.74 10.16
N LEU A 82 -7.79 -2.87 10.66
CA LEU A 82 -8.85 -1.88 10.52
C LEU A 82 -8.54 -0.65 11.36
N LEU A 83 -8.56 0.51 10.72
CA LEU A 83 -8.42 1.82 11.33
C LEU A 83 -9.59 2.68 10.90
N CYS A 84 -10.25 3.33 11.84
CA CYS A 84 -11.37 4.23 11.59
C CYS A 84 -10.98 5.65 11.99
N TYR A 85 -11.33 6.63 11.15
CA TYR A 85 -11.24 8.03 11.56
C TYR A 85 -12.25 8.30 12.68
N LEU A 86 -11.81 8.92 13.76
CA LEU A 86 -12.70 9.29 14.86
C LEU A 86 -13.61 10.45 14.40
N GLY A 87 -14.89 10.15 14.19
CA GLY A 87 -15.95 11.13 13.89
C GLY A 87 -17.07 11.08 14.94
N GLU A 88 -18.01 12.03 14.83
CA GLU A 88 -19.10 12.22 15.81
C GLU A 88 -20.07 11.03 15.91
N ASN A 89 -20.17 10.21 14.86
CA ASN A 89 -20.95 8.97 14.85
C ASN A 89 -20.00 7.77 14.91
N GLN A 90 -19.72 7.30 16.13
CA GLN A 90 -18.86 6.15 16.40
C GLN A 90 -19.64 4.85 16.19
N ASP A 91 -19.98 4.53 14.94
CA ASP A 91 -20.41 3.17 14.63
C ASP A 91 -19.15 2.29 14.67
N HIS A 92 -19.17 1.28 15.55
CA HIS A 92 -18.12 0.28 15.61
C HIS A 92 -18.16 -0.55 14.32
N GLU A 93 -17.35 -0.17 13.33
CA GLU A 93 -17.17 -0.97 12.12
C GLU A 93 -16.31 -2.20 12.44
N PHE A 94 -16.70 -3.35 11.92
CA PHE A 94 -15.96 -4.59 12.04
C PHE A 94 -15.61 -5.13 10.66
N ILE A 95 -14.52 -5.90 10.58
CA ILE A 95 -14.23 -6.67 9.36
C ILE A 95 -15.33 -7.72 9.20
N GLY A 96 -16.09 -7.61 8.13
CA GLY A 96 -17.14 -8.55 7.75
C GLY A 96 -16.79 -9.23 6.44
N ASP A 97 -17.74 -9.20 5.51
CA ASP A 97 -17.54 -9.70 4.14
C ASP A 97 -16.69 -8.69 3.35
N LEU A 98 -15.39 -8.95 3.28
CA LEU A 98 -14.42 -8.07 2.63
C LEU A 98 -14.69 -7.89 1.13
N GLU A 99 -15.23 -8.89 0.43
CA GLU A 99 -15.61 -8.76 -0.97
C GLU A 99 -16.69 -7.68 -1.17
N LYS A 100 -17.61 -7.57 -0.21
CA LYS A 100 -18.67 -6.55 -0.24
C LYS A 100 -18.22 -5.20 0.32
N GLN A 101 -17.33 -5.20 1.31
CA GLN A 101 -16.90 -3.99 2.02
C GLN A 101 -15.83 -3.20 1.26
N ILE A 102 -14.87 -3.88 0.61
CA ILE A 102 -13.73 -3.24 -0.07
C ILE A 102 -14.22 -2.44 -1.27
N ASP A 103 -13.67 -1.23 -1.41
CA ASP A 103 -13.85 -0.34 -2.55
C ASP A 103 -12.64 -0.32 -3.47
N TYR A 104 -11.44 -0.05 -2.94
CA TYR A 104 -10.19 -0.08 -3.73
C TYR A 104 -8.96 -0.11 -2.83
N TYR A 105 -7.80 -0.36 -3.43
CA TYR A 105 -6.49 -0.21 -2.81
C TYR A 105 -5.71 0.92 -3.51
N ASP A 106 -5.07 1.79 -2.75
CA ASP A 106 -4.35 2.96 -3.28
C ASP A 106 -2.81 2.80 -3.28
N GLY A 107 -2.31 1.61 -2.92
CA GLY A 107 -0.88 1.35 -2.72
C GLY A 107 -0.42 1.52 -1.26
N TYR A 108 -1.29 2.01 -0.37
CA TYR A 108 -1.00 2.23 1.05
C TYR A 108 -2.05 1.60 1.96
N VAL A 109 -3.34 1.78 1.65
CA VAL A 109 -4.48 1.29 2.43
C VAL A 109 -5.58 0.75 1.52
N ILE A 110 -6.37 -0.19 2.04
CA ILE A 110 -7.59 -0.69 1.40
C ILE A 110 -8.76 0.12 1.95
N HIS A 111 -9.45 0.85 1.07
CA HIS A 111 -10.60 1.69 1.40
C HIS A 111 -11.89 0.88 1.36
N PHE A 112 -12.85 1.20 2.23
CA PHE A 112 -14.17 0.59 2.24
C PHE A 112 -15.21 1.52 1.59
N LYS A 113 -16.27 0.94 0.98
CA LYS A 113 -17.23 1.68 0.13
C LYS A 113 -18.05 2.76 0.83
N LYS A 114 -18.39 2.57 2.11
CA LYS A 114 -19.40 3.40 2.81
C LYS A 114 -19.04 3.64 4.28
N THR A 115 -17.75 3.80 4.57
CA THR A 115 -17.28 3.94 5.95
C THR A 115 -16.04 4.84 6.00
N ASN A 116 -15.80 5.43 7.16
CA ASN A 116 -14.59 6.20 7.46
C ASN A 116 -13.42 5.30 7.93
N CYS A 117 -13.54 3.99 7.72
CA CYS A 117 -12.54 3.00 8.05
C CYS A 117 -11.81 2.51 6.81
N HIS A 118 -10.57 2.07 7.04
CA HIS A 118 -9.71 1.48 6.03
C HIS A 118 -8.85 0.40 6.66
N LEU A 119 -8.36 -0.54 5.85
CA LEU A 119 -7.39 -1.53 6.28
C LEU A 119 -5.98 -1.03 5.93
N LYS A 120 -5.11 -0.95 6.93
CA LYS A 120 -3.71 -0.54 6.76
C LYS A 120 -2.78 -1.72 6.99
N ILE A 121 -1.85 -1.95 6.07
CA ILE A 121 -0.85 -3.02 6.22
C ILE A 121 0.11 -2.71 7.38
N LEU A 122 0.29 -3.68 8.27
CA LEU A 122 1.39 -3.69 9.23
C LEU A 122 2.63 -4.21 8.51
N ARG A 123 3.48 -3.29 8.03
CA ARG A 123 4.81 -3.65 7.55
C ARG A 123 5.66 -4.00 8.78
N LEU A 124 5.75 -5.29 9.09
CA LEU A 124 6.68 -5.76 10.12
C LEU A 124 8.11 -5.40 9.66
N SER A 125 8.94 -4.95 10.60
CA SER A 125 10.36 -4.69 10.31
C SER A 125 11.01 -5.95 9.75
N ASN A 126 12.07 -5.80 8.95
CA ASN A 126 12.71 -6.89 8.20
C ASN A 126 13.12 -8.13 9.04
N ASN A 127 13.10 -8.04 10.37
CA ASN A 127 13.41 -9.16 11.29
C ASN A 127 12.27 -10.18 11.47
N GLU A 128 11.08 -9.96 10.90
CA GLU A 128 9.90 -10.81 11.14
C GLU A 128 9.30 -11.42 9.85
N LYS A 129 9.98 -11.23 8.70
CA LYS A 129 9.51 -11.70 7.39
C LYS A 129 9.56 -13.22 7.21
N ASP A 130 10.30 -13.92 8.06
CA ASP A 130 10.58 -15.35 7.88
C ASP A 130 9.63 -16.28 8.67
N THR A 131 8.60 -15.74 9.33
CA THR A 131 7.75 -16.53 10.25
C THR A 131 6.23 -16.44 9.97
N LEU A 132 5.79 -16.05 8.77
CA LEU A 132 4.36 -15.91 8.42
C LEU A 132 3.95 -16.51 7.06
#